data_AF-A0A1F7N8B5-F1
#
_entry.id   AF-A0A1F7N8B5-F1
#
_cell.length_a   1.000
_cell.length_b   1.000
_cell.length_c   1.000
_cell.angle_alpha   90.00
_cell.angle_beta   90.00
_cell.angle_gamma   90.00
#
_symmetry.space_group_name_H-M   'P 1'
#
loop_
_entity.id
_entity.type
_entity.pdbx_description
1 polymer ?
#
loop_
_entity_poly.entity_id
_entity_poly.type
_entity_poly.pdbx_seq_one_letter_code
_entity_poly.pdbx_strand_id
1 'polypeptide(L)'
;MANNVLPLRAGEFVRVYVVARRWGADAAGTAGRGHGFWTTLATLVVERVLDSLFIVAMLAALVLVIPVPAVLQYAAAGLLAVDCLGIAVMVGLAVAPAACQRLIARLLGRWPALRARAHRVFDTFVHGLEGVRTWDHALPILVWTGIVWVIPALSAWTMLYAMNFHLPWLAGWTVLVFVGLGVSIPSAPGYVGVFHAAAALAVGLYGVAPSAAIGYALVFHASQIVPVTLLGWLYLLREHMSLGEATHARVPPAESAR
;
A
#
# COMPACT_ATOMS: atom_id res chain seq x y z
N MET A 1 8.73 8.60 -2.27
CA MET A 1 10.02 8.30 -2.94
C MET A 1 10.56 6.90 -2.66
N ALA A 2 10.53 6.34 -1.44
CA ALA A 2 11.20 5.06 -1.13
C ALA A 2 10.76 3.90 -2.04
N ASN A 3 9.47 3.83 -2.37
CA ASN A 3 8.91 2.82 -3.28
C ASN A 3 9.37 2.98 -4.75
N ASN A 4 9.79 4.18 -5.12
CA ASN A 4 10.29 4.48 -6.47
C ASN A 4 11.77 4.12 -6.62
N VAL A 5 12.49 4.04 -5.49
CA VAL A 5 13.94 3.81 -5.45
C VAL A 5 14.25 2.36 -5.08
N LEU A 6 13.49 1.78 -4.15
CA LEU A 6 13.74 0.43 -3.66
C LEU A 6 12.93 -0.61 -4.46
N PRO A 7 13.52 -1.78 -4.76
CA PRO A 7 12.80 -2.87 -5.41
C PRO A 7 11.78 -3.53 -4.46
N LEU A 8 10.90 -4.37 -5.03
CA LEU A 8 10.02 -5.28 -4.27
C LEU A 8 9.10 -4.57 -3.26
N ARG A 9 8.70 -3.34 -3.55
CA ARG A 9 7.88 -2.51 -2.66
C ARG A 9 8.48 -2.27 -1.27
N ALA A 10 9.81 -2.36 -1.11
CA ALA A 10 10.46 -2.27 0.20
C ALA A 10 10.24 -0.91 0.92
N GLY A 11 9.77 0.12 0.19
CA GLY A 11 9.39 1.40 0.78
C GLY A 11 8.26 1.32 1.80
N GLU A 12 7.39 0.30 1.74
CA GLU A 12 6.35 0.09 2.74
C GLU A 12 6.93 -0.32 4.10
N PHE A 13 7.98 -1.16 4.11
CA PHE A 13 8.70 -1.52 5.32
C PHE A 13 9.45 -0.33 5.92
N VAL A 14 10.01 0.55 5.09
CA VAL A 14 10.63 1.80 5.54
C VAL A 14 9.59 2.67 6.25
N ARG A 15 8.37 2.78 5.72
CA ARG A 15 7.27 3.53 6.36
C ARG A 15 6.94 2.98 7.74
N VAL A 16 6.76 1.66 7.86
CA VAL A 16 6.47 1.01 9.15
C VAL A 16 7.61 1.28 10.14
N TYR A 17 8.86 1.13 9.71
CA TYR A 17 10.02 1.36 10.55
C TYR A 17 10.12 2.81 11.05
N VAL A 18 9.97 3.80 10.15
CA VAL A 18 10.08 5.22 10.51
C VAL A 18 8.95 5.66 11.45
N VAL A 19 7.70 5.28 11.16
CA VAL A 19 6.53 5.64 11.99
C VAL A 19 6.61 4.99 13.37
N ALA A 20 6.90 3.68 13.41
CA ALA A 20 7.08 2.96 14.67
C ALA A 20 8.15 3.60 15.57
N ARG A 21 9.17 4.18 14.94
CA ARG A 21 10.30 4.79 15.61
C ARG A 21 10.05 6.22 16.08
N ARG A 22 9.29 7.03 15.34
CA ARG A 22 8.80 8.34 15.81
C ARG A 22 7.82 8.17 16.97
N TRP A 23 6.81 7.32 16.84
CA TRP A 23 5.88 7.05 17.94
C TRP A 23 6.54 6.38 19.14
N GLY A 24 7.55 5.53 18.93
CA GLY A 24 8.35 4.96 20.02
C GLY A 24 9.25 5.96 20.74
N ALA A 25 9.51 7.15 20.16
CA ALA A 25 10.23 8.24 20.81
C ALA A 25 9.29 9.13 21.63
N ASP A 26 8.08 9.41 21.13
CA ASP A 26 7.07 10.20 21.84
C ASP A 26 6.41 9.42 23.00
N ALA A 27 6.30 8.09 22.89
CA ALA A 27 5.73 7.20 23.91
C ALA A 27 6.74 6.72 24.97
N ALA A 28 7.94 7.31 25.03
CA ALA A 28 9.01 6.92 25.95
C ALA A 28 8.66 7.06 27.45
N GLY A 29 7.48 7.60 27.79
CA GLY A 29 6.93 7.61 29.14
C GLY A 29 6.14 6.38 29.57
N THR A 30 5.55 5.57 28.67
CA THR A 30 4.52 4.59 29.09
C THR A 30 4.41 3.26 28.32
N ALA A 31 5.02 3.04 27.14
CA ALA A 31 4.93 1.73 26.49
C ALA A 31 6.16 1.38 25.62
N GLY A 32 6.72 0.18 25.86
CA GLY A 32 7.99 -0.25 25.27
C GLY A 32 8.00 -0.30 23.74
N ARG A 33 9.15 0.07 23.16
CA ARG A 33 9.51 0.19 21.72
C ARG A 33 8.99 -0.91 20.76
N GLY A 34 8.59 -2.07 21.26
CA GLY A 34 7.94 -3.11 20.47
C GLY A 34 6.50 -2.79 20.06
N HIS A 35 5.77 -1.96 20.82
CA HIS A 35 4.34 -1.71 20.59
C HIS A 35 4.05 -0.96 19.30
N GLY A 36 4.80 0.12 19.01
CA GLY A 36 4.55 0.97 17.85
C GLY A 36 4.80 0.29 16.49
N PHE A 37 5.69 -0.71 16.43
CA PHE A 37 5.99 -1.42 15.18
C PHE A 37 4.84 -2.32 14.74
N TRP A 38 4.36 -3.18 15.64
CA TRP A 38 3.32 -4.16 15.30
C TRP A 38 1.95 -3.50 15.11
N THR A 39 1.66 -2.39 15.80
CA THR A 39 0.44 -1.60 15.54
C THR A 39 0.49 -0.93 14.18
N THR A 40 1.61 -0.30 13.81
CA THR A 40 1.78 0.32 12.48
C THR A 40 1.77 -0.73 11.37
N LEU A 41 2.31 -1.93 11.63
CA LEU A 41 2.23 -3.04 10.70
C LEU A 41 0.78 -3.54 10.53
N ALA A 42 0.01 -3.63 11.63
CA ALA A 42 -1.39 -4.01 11.59
C ALA A 42 -2.22 -3.01 10.77
N THR A 43 -2.04 -1.71 10.97
CA THR A 43 -2.75 -0.68 10.20
C THR A 43 -2.35 -0.68 8.72
N LEU A 44 -1.07 -0.92 8.41
CA LEU A 44 -0.63 -1.12 7.02
C LEU A 44 -1.33 -2.33 6.38
N VAL A 45 -1.41 -3.47 7.08
CA VAL A 45 -2.09 -4.66 6.54
C VAL A 45 -3.57 -4.37 6.27
N VAL A 46 -4.26 -3.71 7.21
CA VAL A 46 -5.66 -3.30 7.03
C VAL A 46 -5.80 -2.37 5.81
N GLU A 47 -4.95 -1.35 5.70
CA GLU A 47 -4.91 -0.41 4.57
C GLU A 47 -4.72 -1.16 3.25
N ARG A 48 -3.76 -2.08 3.18
CA ARG A 48 -3.49 -2.86 1.97
C ARG A 48 -4.65 -3.75 1.54
N VAL A 49 -5.31 -4.42 2.49
CA VAL A 49 -6.51 -5.24 2.22
C VAL A 49 -7.67 -4.37 1.71
N LEU A 50 -7.87 -3.18 2.29
CA LEU A 50 -8.92 -2.26 1.82
C LEU A 50 -8.60 -1.72 0.43
N ASP A 51 -7.34 -1.34 0.19
CA ASP A 51 -6.87 -0.85 -1.12
C ASP A 51 -7.06 -1.92 -2.21
N SER A 52 -6.66 -3.17 -1.95
CA SER A 52 -6.81 -4.28 -2.90
C SER A 52 -8.27 -4.63 -3.16
N LEU A 53 -9.11 -4.69 -2.14
CA LEU A 53 -10.55 -4.90 -2.29
C LEU A 53 -11.19 -3.81 -3.17
N PHE A 54 -10.77 -2.55 -3.00
CA PHE A 54 -11.27 -1.46 -3.82
C PHE A 54 -10.87 -1.63 -5.29
N ILE A 55 -9.61 -1.98 -5.58
CA ILE A 55 -9.16 -2.31 -6.94
C ILE A 55 -9.99 -3.46 -7.53
N VAL A 56 -10.20 -4.54 -6.78
CA VAL A 56 -10.99 -5.70 -7.23
C VAL A 56 -12.43 -5.29 -7.53
N ALA A 57 -13.06 -4.52 -6.64
CA ALA A 57 -14.42 -4.03 -6.83
C ALA A 57 -14.55 -3.11 -8.07
N MET A 58 -13.56 -2.23 -8.28
CA MET A 58 -13.51 -1.39 -9.47
C MET A 58 -13.32 -2.21 -10.74
N LEU A 59 -12.46 -3.24 -10.73
CA LEU A 59 -12.32 -4.13 -11.88
C LEU A 59 -13.62 -4.87 -12.16
N ALA A 60 -14.29 -5.39 -11.12
CA ALA A 60 -15.58 -6.06 -11.26
C ALA A 60 -16.61 -5.12 -11.92
N ALA A 61 -16.66 -3.85 -11.53
CA ALA A 61 -17.49 -2.85 -12.18
C ALA A 61 -17.09 -2.60 -13.64
N LEU A 62 -15.78 -2.53 -13.95
CA LEU A 62 -15.28 -2.35 -15.32
C LEU A 62 -15.66 -3.52 -16.23
N VAL A 63 -15.58 -4.76 -15.75
CA VAL A 63 -15.94 -5.97 -16.52
C VAL A 63 -17.41 -5.93 -16.98
N LEU A 64 -18.29 -5.25 -16.24
CA LEU A 64 -19.70 -5.08 -16.64
C LEU A 64 -19.90 -4.08 -17.79
N VAL A 65 -18.92 -3.22 -18.04
CA VAL A 65 -19.04 -2.11 -19.01
C VAL A 65 -18.16 -2.31 -20.24
N ILE A 66 -16.98 -2.92 -20.08
CA ILE A 66 -15.99 -3.12 -21.15
C ILE A 66 -15.44 -4.55 -21.17
N PRO A 67 -15.02 -5.07 -22.33
CA PRO A 67 -14.38 -6.37 -22.44
C PRO A 67 -12.97 -6.33 -21.84
N VAL A 68 -12.84 -6.79 -20.59
CA VAL A 68 -11.55 -6.89 -19.89
C VAL A 68 -10.89 -8.25 -20.20
N PRO A 69 -9.58 -8.29 -20.53
CA PRO A 69 -8.84 -9.54 -20.75
C PRO A 69 -8.94 -10.54 -19.59
N ALA A 70 -9.13 -11.82 -19.90
CA ALA A 70 -9.30 -12.89 -18.90
C ALA A 70 -8.13 -12.97 -17.90
N VAL A 71 -6.90 -12.70 -18.34
CA VAL A 71 -5.71 -12.68 -17.47
C VAL A 71 -5.86 -11.71 -16.29
N LEU A 72 -6.48 -10.55 -16.49
CA LEU A 72 -6.71 -9.58 -15.43
C LEU A 72 -7.85 -10.01 -14.50
N GLN A 73 -8.86 -10.69 -15.03
CA GLN A 73 -9.94 -11.26 -14.23
C GLN A 73 -9.39 -12.35 -13.30
N TYR A 74 -8.52 -13.24 -13.81
CA TYR A 74 -7.85 -14.24 -12.98
C TYR A 74 -6.90 -13.61 -11.96
N ALA A 75 -6.15 -12.57 -12.33
CA ALA A 75 -5.30 -11.85 -11.39
C ALA A 75 -6.12 -11.22 -10.25
N ALA A 76 -7.27 -10.61 -10.56
CA ALA A 76 -8.17 -10.05 -9.56
C ALA A 76 -8.83 -11.13 -8.70
N ALA A 77 -9.20 -12.28 -9.26
CA ALA A 77 -9.72 -13.40 -8.49
C ALA A 77 -8.66 -13.96 -7.51
N GLY A 78 -7.40 -14.05 -7.94
CA GLY A 78 -6.28 -14.42 -7.08
C GLY A 78 -6.06 -13.41 -5.95
N LEU A 79 -6.09 -12.11 -6.27
CA LEU A 79 -5.99 -11.03 -5.29
C LEU A 79 -7.14 -11.10 -4.27
N LEU A 80 -8.38 -11.27 -4.75
CA LEU A 80 -9.55 -11.44 -3.90
C LEU A 80 -9.43 -12.64 -2.97
N ALA A 81 -8.92 -13.77 -3.46
CA ALA A 81 -8.70 -14.95 -2.62
C ALA A 81 -7.67 -14.68 -1.50
N VAL A 82 -6.61 -13.94 -1.80
CA VAL A 82 -5.62 -13.49 -0.80
C VAL A 82 -6.26 -12.53 0.20
N ASP A 83 -7.07 -11.58 -0.26
CA ASP A 83 -7.79 -10.63 0.60
C ASP A 83 -8.77 -11.37 1.53
N CYS A 84 -9.56 -12.29 1.00
CA CYS A 84 -10.47 -13.12 1.79
C CYS A 84 -9.73 -13.95 2.85
N LEU A 85 -8.56 -14.52 2.50
CA LEU A 85 -7.72 -15.23 3.46
C LEU A 85 -7.17 -14.27 4.53
N GLY A 86 -6.67 -13.10 4.14
CA GLY A 86 -6.18 -12.08 5.07
C GLY A 86 -7.25 -11.61 6.04
N ILE A 87 -8.45 -11.33 5.53
CA ILE A 87 -9.62 -10.97 6.33
C ILE A 87 -10.02 -12.10 7.27
N ALA A 88 -10.09 -13.34 6.78
CA ALA A 88 -10.43 -14.49 7.61
C ALA A 88 -9.43 -14.69 8.76
N VAL A 89 -8.13 -14.52 8.48
CA VAL A 89 -7.09 -14.53 9.51
C VAL A 89 -7.32 -13.39 10.51
N MET A 90 -7.49 -12.14 10.05
CA MET A 90 -7.72 -10.99 10.94
C MET A 90 -8.97 -11.15 11.80
N VAL A 91 -10.08 -11.61 11.23
CA VAL A 91 -11.33 -11.89 11.96
C VAL A 91 -11.11 -13.02 12.97
N GLY A 92 -10.41 -14.09 12.59
CA GLY A 92 -10.06 -15.19 13.50
C GLY A 92 -9.23 -14.72 14.69
N LEU A 93 -8.24 -13.85 14.46
CA LEU A 93 -7.43 -13.22 15.50
C LEU A 93 -8.29 -12.32 16.42
N ALA A 94 -9.24 -11.57 15.85
CA ALA A 94 -10.09 -10.62 16.58
C ALA A 94 -11.21 -11.28 17.41
N VAL A 95 -11.83 -12.34 16.88
CA VAL A 95 -13.02 -12.98 17.49
C VAL A 95 -12.65 -14.09 18.47
N ALA A 96 -11.56 -14.81 18.21
CA ALA A 96 -11.16 -15.96 19.02
C ALA A 96 -9.70 -15.86 19.51
N PRO A 97 -9.31 -14.80 20.25
CA PRO A 97 -7.92 -14.60 20.65
C PRO A 97 -7.39 -15.74 21.52
N ALA A 98 -8.22 -16.29 22.42
CA ALA A 98 -7.87 -17.45 23.24
C ALA A 98 -7.67 -18.75 22.44
N ALA A 99 -8.36 -18.92 21.30
CA ALA A 99 -8.12 -20.06 20.40
C ALA A 99 -6.79 -19.90 19.65
N CYS A 100 -6.49 -18.69 19.19
CA CYS A 100 -5.23 -18.37 18.53
C CYS A 100 -4.03 -18.54 19.48
N GLN A 101 -4.13 -18.06 20.72
CA GLN A 101 -3.10 -18.26 21.74
C GLN A 101 -2.87 -19.75 22.05
N ARG A 102 -3.94 -20.57 22.08
CA ARG A 102 -3.82 -22.04 22.22
C ARG A 102 -3.15 -22.70 21.01
N LEU A 103 -3.45 -22.24 19.80
CA LEU A 103 -2.80 -22.73 18.58
C LEU A 103 -1.30 -22.39 18.56
N ILE A 104 -0.94 -21.15 18.91
CA ILE A 104 0.45 -20.70 19.09
C ILE A 104 1.16 -21.58 20.13
N ALA A 105 0.52 -21.83 21.27
CA ALA A 105 1.08 -22.68 22.33
C ALA A 105 1.27 -24.14 21.89
N ARG A 106 0.38 -24.68 21.04
CA ARG A 106 0.49 -26.04 20.49
C ARG A 106 1.61 -26.15 19.45
N LEU A 107 1.68 -25.21 18.50
CA LEU A 107 2.64 -25.25 17.40
C LEU A 107 4.06 -24.90 17.87
N LEU A 108 4.20 -23.92 18.76
CA LEU A 108 5.50 -23.43 19.26
C LEU A 108 5.83 -23.96 20.66
N GLY A 109 5.07 -24.94 21.17
CA GLY A 109 5.26 -25.49 22.52
C GLY A 109 6.66 -26.06 22.76
N ARG A 110 7.32 -26.54 21.70
CA ARG A 110 8.69 -27.07 21.77
C ARG A 110 9.76 -25.98 21.93
N TRP A 111 9.47 -24.73 21.57
CA TRP A 111 10.44 -23.63 21.53
C TRP A 111 9.96 -22.44 22.38
N PRO A 112 10.25 -22.45 23.70
CA PRO A 112 9.69 -21.47 24.64
C PRO A 112 10.04 -20.01 24.33
N ALA A 113 11.25 -19.75 23.81
CA ALA A 113 11.66 -18.41 23.39
C ALA A 113 10.84 -17.89 22.18
N LEU A 114 10.55 -18.77 21.20
CA LEU A 114 9.75 -18.43 20.03
C LEU A 114 8.27 -18.25 20.39
N ARG A 115 7.75 -19.09 21.28
CA ARG A 115 6.39 -18.95 21.84
C ARG A 115 6.19 -17.62 22.56
N ALA A 116 7.10 -17.25 23.45
CA ALA A 116 7.01 -15.98 24.17
C ALA A 116 7.09 -14.77 23.22
N ARG A 117 7.89 -14.86 22.16
CA ARG A 117 7.94 -13.83 21.12
C ARG A 117 6.65 -13.77 20.32
N ALA A 118 6.11 -14.91 19.89
CA ALA A 118 4.85 -14.98 19.14
C ALA A 118 3.66 -14.45 19.93
N HIS A 119 3.55 -14.76 21.23
CA HIS A 119 2.49 -14.21 22.09
C HIS A 119 2.58 -12.68 22.19
N ARG A 120 3.77 -12.12 22.41
CA ARG A 120 3.94 -10.66 22.44
C ARG A 120 3.54 -9.99 21.13
N VAL A 121 3.95 -10.56 20.00
CA VAL A 121 3.56 -10.06 18.67
C VAL A 121 2.05 -10.12 18.48
N PHE A 122 1.44 -11.24 18.87
CA PHE A 122 0.01 -11.47 18.77
C PHE A 122 -0.80 -10.45 19.59
N ASP A 123 -0.47 -10.27 20.87
CA ASP A 123 -1.21 -9.34 21.75
C ASP A 123 -1.10 -7.89 21.24
N THR A 124 0.10 -7.47 20.78
CA THR A 124 0.27 -6.12 20.20
C THR A 124 -0.49 -5.95 18.89
N PHE A 125 -0.52 -6.98 18.04
CA PHE A 125 -1.26 -6.93 16.76
C PHE A 125 -2.77 -6.85 16.99
N VAL A 126 -3.31 -7.65 17.93
CA VAL A 126 -4.74 -7.62 18.29
C VAL A 126 -5.12 -6.27 18.89
N HIS A 127 -4.31 -5.70 19.77
CA HIS A 127 -4.53 -4.32 20.26
C HIS A 127 -4.47 -3.28 19.14
N GLY A 128 -3.58 -3.44 18.15
CA GLY A 128 -3.55 -2.57 16.96
C GLY A 128 -4.83 -2.66 16.13
N LEU A 129 -5.50 -3.82 16.14
CA LEU A 129 -6.76 -4.06 15.45
C LEU A 129 -7.97 -3.48 16.19
N GLU A 130 -7.89 -3.30 17.51
CA GLU A 130 -8.94 -2.66 18.31
C GLU A 130 -9.14 -1.19 17.90
N GLY A 131 -8.08 -0.47 17.56
CA GLY A 131 -8.15 0.92 17.08
C GLY A 131 -8.91 1.09 15.76
N VAL A 132 -9.05 0.02 14.95
CA VAL A 132 -9.81 0.01 13.70
C VAL A 132 -11.33 -0.12 13.97
N ARG A 133 -11.74 -0.57 15.16
CA ARG A 133 -13.16 -0.82 15.51
C ARG A 133 -13.92 0.44 15.95
N THR A 134 -13.27 1.59 16.02
CA THR A 134 -13.92 2.86 16.37
C THR A 134 -14.70 3.39 15.17
N TRP A 135 -16.01 3.10 15.13
CA TRP A 135 -16.93 3.45 14.05
C TRP A 135 -17.06 4.96 13.81
N ASP A 136 -16.72 5.79 14.79
CA ASP A 136 -16.84 7.26 14.73
C ASP A 136 -15.95 7.91 13.65
N HIS A 137 -15.01 7.16 13.07
CA HIS A 137 -14.14 7.62 11.98
C HIS A 137 -14.41 6.93 10.63
N ALA A 138 -15.40 6.04 10.55
CA ALA A 138 -15.67 5.27 9.33
C ALA A 138 -16.06 6.15 8.14
N LEU A 139 -16.93 7.15 8.34
CA LEU A 139 -17.38 8.04 7.27
C LEU A 139 -16.23 8.95 6.74
N PRO A 140 -15.45 9.64 7.58
CA PRO A 140 -14.26 10.36 7.13
C PRO A 140 -13.27 9.46 6.37
N ILE A 141 -13.02 8.24 6.84
CA ILE A 141 -12.12 7.29 6.18
C ILE A 141 -12.63 6.91 4.78
N LEU A 142 -13.93 6.64 4.64
CA LEU A 142 -14.54 6.34 3.34
C LEU A 142 -14.43 7.52 2.37
N VAL A 143 -14.70 8.75 2.84
CA VAL A 143 -14.57 9.97 2.03
C VAL A 143 -13.13 10.17 1.58
N TRP A 144 -12.16 10.07 2.50
CA TRP A 144 -10.74 10.17 2.18
C TRP A 144 -10.28 9.09 1.22
N THR A 145 -10.76 7.86 1.39
CA THR A 145 -10.48 6.75 0.46
C THR A 145 -10.99 7.10 -0.93
N GLY A 146 -12.24 7.56 -1.06
CA GLY A 146 -12.79 8.01 -2.34
C GLY A 146 -11.94 9.10 -3.00
N ILE A 147 -11.52 10.12 -2.25
CA ILE A 147 -10.64 11.19 -2.74
C ILE A 147 -9.30 10.62 -3.24
N VAL A 148 -8.67 9.75 -2.45
CA VAL A 148 -7.39 9.11 -2.78
C VAL A 148 -7.47 8.30 -4.07
N TRP A 149 -8.62 7.73 -4.41
CA TRP A 149 -8.81 6.98 -5.66
C TRP A 149 -9.23 7.85 -6.85
N VAL A 150 -10.03 8.89 -6.62
CA VAL A 150 -10.48 9.80 -7.70
C VAL A 150 -9.31 10.65 -8.24
N ILE A 151 -8.40 11.12 -7.39
CA ILE A 151 -7.29 11.98 -7.82
C ILE A 151 -6.38 11.27 -8.85
N PRO A 152 -5.89 10.03 -8.62
CA PRO A 152 -5.12 9.29 -9.61
C PRO A 152 -5.91 8.97 -10.89
N ALA A 153 -7.20 8.64 -10.77
CA ALA A 153 -8.05 8.43 -11.95
C ALA A 153 -8.15 9.69 -12.80
N LEU A 154 -8.27 10.85 -12.14
CA LEU A 154 -8.27 12.17 -12.78
C LEU A 154 -6.93 12.49 -13.42
N SER A 155 -5.83 12.18 -12.74
CA SER A 155 -4.50 12.34 -13.32
C SER A 155 -4.31 11.46 -14.57
N ALA A 156 -4.78 10.21 -14.52
CA ALA A 156 -4.70 9.30 -15.67
C ALA A 156 -5.51 9.82 -16.86
N TRP A 157 -6.74 10.28 -16.62
CA TRP A 157 -7.60 10.82 -17.68
C TRP A 157 -7.14 12.17 -18.22
N THR A 158 -6.72 13.10 -17.36
CA THR A 158 -6.19 14.40 -17.81
C THR A 158 -4.90 14.24 -18.61
N MET A 159 -4.08 13.22 -18.31
CA MET A 159 -2.94 12.85 -19.15
C MET A 159 -3.38 12.34 -20.53
N LEU A 160 -4.46 11.54 -20.62
CA LEU A 160 -5.02 11.12 -21.91
C LEU A 160 -5.41 12.35 -22.74
N TYR A 161 -6.13 13.28 -22.11
CA TYR A 161 -6.53 14.54 -22.75
C TYR A 161 -5.33 15.38 -23.19
N ALA A 162 -4.30 15.51 -22.35
CA ALA A 162 -3.08 16.25 -22.65
C ALA A 162 -2.29 15.64 -23.84
N MET A 163 -2.41 14.33 -24.05
CA MET A 163 -1.83 13.63 -25.21
C MET A 163 -2.77 13.58 -26.42
N ASN A 164 -3.85 14.35 -26.42
CA ASN A 164 -4.89 14.39 -27.46
C ASN A 164 -5.67 13.08 -27.66
N PHE A 165 -5.67 12.19 -26.67
CA PHE A 165 -6.58 11.03 -26.64
C PHE A 165 -7.92 11.46 -26.05
N HIS A 166 -8.90 11.69 -26.93
CA HIS A 166 -10.25 12.13 -26.57
C HIS A 166 -11.11 10.95 -26.08
N LEU A 167 -10.63 10.26 -25.04
CA LEU A 167 -11.27 9.08 -24.47
C LEU A 167 -12.23 9.45 -23.33
N PRO A 168 -13.27 8.63 -23.07
CA PRO A 168 -14.19 8.87 -21.98
C PRO A 168 -13.48 8.80 -20.62
N TRP A 169 -14.08 9.42 -19.61
CA TRP A 169 -13.62 9.37 -18.22
C TRP A 169 -13.30 7.96 -17.72
N LEU A 170 -14.07 6.98 -18.17
CA LEU A 170 -13.89 5.55 -17.87
C LEU A 170 -12.48 5.03 -18.25
N ALA A 171 -11.83 5.60 -19.26
CA ALA A 171 -10.48 5.20 -19.66
C ALA A 171 -9.44 5.52 -18.57
N GLY A 172 -9.58 6.63 -17.84
CA GLY A 172 -8.71 6.95 -16.70
C GLY A 172 -8.84 5.94 -15.56
N TRP A 173 -10.08 5.52 -15.27
CA TRP A 173 -10.34 4.45 -14.31
C TRP A 173 -9.77 3.10 -14.75
N THR A 174 -9.90 2.77 -16.04
CA THR A 174 -9.33 1.54 -16.59
C THR A 174 -7.81 1.51 -16.45
N VAL A 175 -7.13 2.63 -16.78
CA VAL A 175 -5.69 2.79 -16.55
C VAL A 175 -5.36 2.59 -15.07
N LEU A 176 -6.08 3.26 -14.17
CA LEU A 176 -5.85 3.17 -12.74
C LEU A 176 -5.97 1.74 -12.22
N VAL A 177 -7.04 1.01 -12.58
CA VAL A 177 -7.26 -0.37 -12.13
C VAL A 177 -6.19 -1.31 -12.68
N PHE A 178 -5.88 -1.20 -13.98
CA PHE A 178 -4.92 -2.09 -14.62
C PHE A 178 -3.53 -1.87 -14.05
N VAL A 179 -3.13 -0.61 -13.90
CA VAL A 179 -1.87 -0.24 -13.24
C VAL A 179 -1.89 -0.73 -11.80
N GLY A 180 -2.98 -0.54 -11.05
CA GLY A 180 -3.14 -1.01 -9.67
C GLY A 180 -2.89 -2.52 -9.52
N LEU A 181 -3.48 -3.33 -10.41
CA LEU A 181 -3.24 -4.77 -10.47
C LEU A 181 -1.79 -5.07 -10.87
N GLY A 182 -1.25 -4.37 -11.87
CA GLY A 182 0.12 -4.56 -12.31
C GLY A 182 1.13 -4.28 -11.20
N VAL A 183 1.02 -3.12 -10.54
CA VAL A 183 1.93 -2.74 -9.48
C VAL A 183 1.81 -3.64 -8.26
N SER A 184 0.66 -4.31 -8.04
CA SER A 184 0.48 -5.28 -6.95
C SER A 184 1.49 -6.43 -7.01
N ILE A 185 2.01 -6.71 -8.21
CA ILE A 185 3.07 -7.68 -8.44
C ILE A 185 4.42 -7.08 -7.98
N PRO A 186 5.12 -7.74 -7.04
CA PRO A 186 6.47 -7.36 -6.67
C PRO A 186 7.37 -7.30 -7.91
N SER A 187 7.93 -6.14 -8.19
CA SER A 187 8.64 -5.88 -9.45
C SER A 187 9.83 -4.92 -9.25
N ALA A 188 10.42 -4.50 -10.36
CA ALA A 188 11.56 -3.60 -10.43
C ALA A 188 11.30 -2.25 -9.71
N PRO A 189 12.35 -1.52 -9.31
CA PRO A 189 12.21 -0.19 -8.72
C PRO A 189 11.31 0.72 -9.54
N GLY A 190 10.40 1.42 -8.86
CA GLY A 190 9.43 2.30 -9.52
C GLY A 190 8.45 1.57 -10.44
N TYR A 191 8.30 0.25 -10.36
CA TYR A 191 7.34 -0.52 -11.18
C TYR A 191 7.54 -0.39 -12.69
N VAL A 192 8.75 -0.05 -13.12
CA VAL A 192 9.11 0.04 -14.52
C VAL A 192 8.81 -1.29 -15.22
N GLY A 193 8.16 -1.21 -16.37
CA GLY A 193 7.73 -2.38 -17.15
C GLY A 193 6.30 -2.78 -16.82
N VAL A 194 6.01 -3.19 -15.59
CA VAL A 194 4.65 -3.64 -15.22
C VAL A 194 3.65 -2.48 -15.27
N PHE A 195 4.04 -1.29 -14.81
CA PHE A 195 3.24 -0.08 -14.99
C PHE A 195 2.98 0.21 -16.47
N HIS A 196 4.02 0.16 -17.30
CA HIS A 196 3.92 0.51 -18.72
C HIS A 196 3.04 -0.47 -19.49
N ALA A 197 3.22 -1.77 -19.25
CA ALA A 197 2.42 -2.82 -19.86
C ALA A 197 0.95 -2.68 -19.48
N ALA A 198 0.66 -2.45 -18.19
CA ALA A 198 -0.70 -2.30 -17.70
C ALA A 198 -1.40 -1.04 -18.24
N ALA A 199 -0.72 0.10 -18.23
CA ALA A 199 -1.25 1.36 -18.77
C ALA A 199 -1.46 1.28 -20.29
N ALA A 200 -0.51 0.70 -21.03
CA ALA A 200 -0.64 0.52 -22.48
C ALA A 200 -1.79 -0.44 -22.83
N LEU A 201 -1.95 -1.54 -22.08
CA LEU A 201 -3.05 -2.47 -22.25
C LEU A 201 -4.40 -1.78 -21.99
N ALA A 202 -4.50 -0.99 -20.93
CA ALA A 202 -5.72 -0.27 -20.57
C ALA A 202 -6.20 0.67 -21.68
N VAL A 203 -5.31 1.52 -22.20
CA VAL A 203 -5.68 2.45 -23.28
C VAL A 203 -5.85 1.75 -24.63
N GLY A 204 -5.19 0.60 -24.83
CA GLY A 204 -5.37 -0.26 -25.99
C GLY A 204 -6.79 -0.81 -26.10
N LEU A 205 -7.49 -1.04 -24.99
CA LEU A 205 -8.92 -1.43 -25.00
C LEU A 205 -9.83 -0.36 -25.60
N TYR A 206 -9.36 0.89 -25.65
CA TYR A 206 -10.06 2.02 -26.26
C TYR A 206 -9.57 2.33 -27.68
N GLY A 207 -8.82 1.42 -28.30
CA GLY A 207 -8.36 1.54 -29.70
C GLY A 207 -7.11 2.40 -29.88
N VAL A 208 -6.41 2.77 -28.81
CA VAL A 208 -5.14 3.50 -28.94
C VAL A 208 -4.07 2.59 -29.55
N ALA A 209 -3.39 3.08 -30.60
CA ALA A 209 -2.34 2.33 -31.28
C ALA A 209 -1.18 1.97 -30.32
N PRO A 210 -0.52 0.81 -30.47
CA PRO A 210 0.49 0.33 -29.51
C PRO A 210 1.63 1.31 -29.23
N SER A 211 2.16 1.97 -30.26
CA SER A 211 3.22 2.98 -30.11
C SER A 211 2.77 4.20 -29.30
N ALA A 212 1.55 4.67 -29.57
CA ALA A 212 0.92 5.77 -28.84
C ALA A 212 0.59 5.40 -27.39
N ALA A 213 0.14 4.16 -27.16
CA ALA A 213 -0.16 3.62 -25.84
C ALA A 213 1.09 3.53 -24.95
N ILE A 214 2.22 3.10 -25.52
CA ILE A 214 3.52 3.09 -24.82
C ILE A 214 3.97 4.52 -24.53
N GLY A 215 3.80 5.45 -25.48
CA GLY A 215 4.10 6.87 -25.28
C GLY A 215 3.31 7.48 -24.11
N TYR A 216 2.00 7.23 -24.08
CA TYR A 216 1.14 7.59 -22.94
C TYR A 216 1.67 7.02 -21.63
N ALA A 217 1.93 5.71 -21.61
CA ALA A 217 2.37 5.04 -20.41
C ALA A 217 3.69 5.61 -19.87
N LEU A 218 4.65 5.94 -20.73
CA LEU A 218 5.93 6.56 -20.36
C LEU A 218 5.74 7.94 -19.75
N VAL A 219 5.00 8.82 -20.43
CA VAL A 219 4.79 10.20 -19.97
C VAL A 219 3.98 10.23 -18.68
N PHE A 220 2.92 9.40 -18.60
CA PHE A 220 2.13 9.26 -17.40
C PHE A 220 2.96 8.74 -16.23
N HIS A 221 3.80 7.72 -16.46
CA HIS A 221 4.67 7.19 -15.41
C HIS A 221 5.66 8.24 -14.89
N ALA A 222 6.30 8.96 -15.81
CA ALA A 222 7.22 10.04 -15.47
C ALA A 222 6.52 11.15 -14.66
N SER A 223 5.29 11.51 -15.02
CA SER A 223 4.52 12.53 -14.28
C SER A 223 4.17 12.08 -12.86
N GLN A 224 4.05 10.77 -12.59
CA GLN A 224 3.82 10.26 -11.24
C GLN A 224 5.11 10.12 -10.43
N ILE A 225 6.21 9.71 -11.06
CA ILE A 225 7.47 9.45 -10.34
C ILE A 225 8.29 10.72 -10.11
N VAL A 226 8.46 11.56 -11.14
CA VAL A 226 9.43 12.67 -11.10
C VAL A 226 9.08 13.69 -10.00
N PRO A 227 7.86 14.25 -9.93
CA PRO A 227 7.53 15.25 -8.91
C PRO A 227 7.65 14.70 -7.48
N VAL A 228 7.15 13.49 -7.25
CA VAL A 228 7.19 12.83 -5.93
C VAL A 228 8.63 12.52 -5.49
N THR A 229 9.49 12.16 -6.44
CA THR A 229 10.90 11.86 -6.16
C THR A 229 11.69 13.13 -5.91
N LEU A 230 11.47 14.19 -6.70
CA LEU A 230 12.11 15.49 -6.50
C LEU A 230 11.72 16.14 -5.18
N LEU A 231 10.44 16.14 -4.83
CA LEU A 231 9.98 16.68 -3.54
C LEU A 231 10.57 15.87 -2.38
N GLY A 232 10.54 14.54 -2.46
CA GLY A 232 11.15 13.70 -1.45
C GLY A 232 12.65 13.98 -1.27
N TRP A 233 13.38 14.09 -2.39
CA TRP A 233 14.80 14.45 -2.39
C TRP A 233 15.05 15.83 -1.77
N LEU A 234 14.23 16.83 -2.10
CA LEU A 234 14.34 18.18 -1.54
C LEU A 234 14.17 18.18 -0.01
N TYR A 235 13.25 17.38 0.53
CA TYR A 235 13.08 17.25 1.98
C TYR A 235 14.28 16.57 2.65
N LEU A 236 14.88 15.54 2.04
CA LEU A 236 16.10 14.92 2.57
C LEU A 236 17.26 15.92 2.66
N LEU A 237 17.44 16.73 1.61
CA LEU A 237 18.46 17.78 1.60
C LEU A 237 18.21 18.83 2.69
N ARG A 238 16.96 19.26 2.89
CA ARG A 238 16.61 20.22 3.94
C ARG A 238 16.85 19.67 5.35
N GLU A 239 16.54 18.40 5.58
CA GLU A 239 16.73 17.75 6.88
C GLU A 239 18.17 17.27 7.12
N HIS A 240 19.10 17.51 6.18
CA HIS A 240 20.51 17.08 6.26
C HIS A 240 20.67 15.57 6.48
N MET A 241 19.69 14.78 6.04
CA MET A 241 19.71 13.34 6.19
C MET A 241 20.09 12.68 4.88
N SER A 242 21.10 11.82 4.89
CA SER A 242 21.37 10.93 3.76
C SER A 242 20.27 9.87 3.63
N LEU A 243 20.08 9.28 2.43
CA LEU A 243 19.14 8.17 2.23
C LEU A 243 19.41 7.00 3.17
N GLY A 244 20.69 6.72 3.45
CA GLY A 244 21.13 5.70 4.40
C GLY A 244 20.76 6.05 5.83
N GLU A 245 20.95 7.31 6.23
CA GLU A 245 20.47 7.81 7.51
C GLU A 245 18.95 7.79 7.57
N ALA A 246 18.18 8.22 6.58
CA ALA A 246 16.72 8.11 6.64
C ALA A 246 16.23 6.66 6.88
N THR A 247 16.98 5.66 6.39
CA THR A 247 16.74 4.23 6.71
C THR A 247 17.32 3.77 8.06
N HIS A 248 18.24 4.53 8.69
CA HIS A 248 18.98 4.17 9.92
C HIS A 248 18.97 5.23 11.05
N ALA A 249 18.29 6.38 10.91
CA ALA A 249 18.71 7.67 11.51
C ALA A 249 18.42 7.73 13.00
N ARG A 250 19.34 7.29 13.87
CA ARG A 250 19.25 7.46 15.35
C ARG A 250 18.70 8.85 15.69
N VAL A 251 17.67 8.91 16.54
CA VAL A 251 17.11 10.18 17.01
C VAL A 251 18.22 10.81 17.84
N PRO A 252 18.61 12.07 17.58
CA PRO A 252 19.52 12.78 18.46
C PRO A 252 18.98 12.69 19.89
N PRO A 253 19.83 12.47 20.91
CA PRO A 253 19.41 12.63 22.29
C PRO A 253 18.74 14.00 22.42
N ALA A 254 17.56 14.05 23.02
CA ALA A 254 16.91 15.32 23.32
C ALA A 254 17.94 16.21 24.03
N GLU A 255 18.27 17.35 23.42
CA GLU A 255 19.09 18.37 24.07
C GLU A 255 18.39 18.68 25.39
N SER A 256 19.05 18.30 26.48
CA SER A 256 18.68 18.73 27.81
C SER A 256 18.82 20.25 27.82
N ALA A 257 17.68 20.95 27.67
CA ALA A 257 17.59 22.37 27.92
C ALA A 257 18.19 22.64 29.31
N ARG A 258 19.31 23.36 29.32
CA ARG A 258 19.88 23.99 30.51
C ARG A 258 19.28 25.39 30.64
#